data_AF-A0A6P8ELB2-F1
#
_entry.id   AF-A0A6P8ELB2-F1
#
_cell.length_a   1.000
_cell.length_b   1.000
_cell.length_c   1.000
_cell.angle_alpha   90.00
_cell.angle_beta   90.00
_cell.angle_gamma   90.00
#
_symmetry.space_group_name_H-M   'P 1'
#
loop_
_entity.id
_entity.type
_entity.pdbx_description
1 polymer ?
#
loop_
_entity_poly.entity_id
_entity_poly.type
_entity_poly.pdbx_seq_one_letter_code
_entity_poly.pdbx_strand_id
1 'polypeptide(L)'
;MGSADRFDSVSPIEPLDIENGLTLLPRVRLNLAVHPASPAQTKPVDDWQLKRALLDYLKNSLSVSLAVPEEDVDVRRLKDLKKRKRDEPLASGSLVIRDLGFLKETKRSSFDEDEATKEGAVRILEKKYTEWRKYLVGKMDGLELNFGGVKFKLSASLPASDDFEGMKKEWEEHFAFSNRGGYSRGGRRETDTIVLRGVPSRWFAEPRVSSKPSMLVTHTIFSTFGSIRNISVAEDNDFGQDKDEDAGLVSGLHCKIVVQFEKFKDFHNVLRVLCGRSMQKQGSRLRADYEVSWDKDDFFRSSRSQNQDKPLEQHDRGEAPRRHVSRYRPEHSWPKRFKE
;
A
#
# COMPACT_ATOMS: atom_id res chain seq x y z
N MET A 1 -0.71 -1.42 -31.76
CA MET A 1 0.21 -1.50 -30.61
C MET A 1 -0.65 -1.72 -29.37
N GLY A 2 -0.23 -2.54 -28.42
CA GLY A 2 -1.06 -2.90 -27.26
C GLY A 2 -1.06 -1.80 -26.20
N SER A 3 -2.06 -1.79 -25.32
CA SER A 3 -2.08 -0.91 -24.15
C SER A 3 -0.88 -1.13 -23.23
N ALA A 4 -0.47 -2.40 -23.04
CA ALA A 4 0.65 -2.78 -22.17
C ALA A 4 1.98 -2.08 -22.51
N ASP A 5 2.27 -1.86 -23.79
CA ASP A 5 3.56 -1.31 -24.25
C ASP A 5 3.71 0.20 -23.91
N ARG A 6 2.60 0.89 -23.59
CA ARG A 6 2.61 2.29 -23.12
C ARG A 6 3.26 2.44 -21.74
N PHE A 7 3.33 1.37 -20.95
CA PHE A 7 3.75 1.43 -19.53
C PHE A 7 5.13 0.82 -19.26
N ASP A 8 5.84 0.36 -20.29
CA ASP A 8 7.21 -0.18 -20.16
C ASP A 8 8.25 0.89 -19.83
N SER A 9 8.04 2.14 -20.24
CA SER A 9 9.02 3.24 -20.15
C SER A 9 8.42 4.54 -19.56
N VAL A 10 7.56 4.43 -18.53
CA VAL A 10 7.01 5.60 -17.84
C VAL A 10 8.07 6.29 -16.98
N SER A 11 8.42 7.54 -17.32
CA SER A 11 9.35 8.37 -16.54
C SER A 11 8.93 8.50 -15.06
N PRO A 12 9.81 8.25 -14.09
CA PRO A 12 9.49 8.27 -12.65
C PRO A 12 9.14 9.67 -12.11
N ILE A 13 9.40 10.72 -12.90
CA ILE A 13 9.29 12.14 -12.51
C ILE A 13 8.32 12.93 -13.39
N GLU A 14 7.43 12.24 -14.13
CA GLU A 14 6.41 12.86 -14.97
C GLU A 14 5.01 12.34 -14.62
N PRO A 15 3.97 13.19 -14.76
CA PRO A 15 2.59 12.79 -14.53
C PRO A 15 2.13 11.78 -15.60
N LEU A 16 1.28 10.84 -15.20
CA LEU A 16 0.70 9.83 -16.10
C LEU A 16 -0.83 9.86 -16.03
N ASP A 17 -1.48 10.21 -17.14
CA ASP A 17 -2.94 10.22 -17.25
C ASP A 17 -3.53 8.83 -17.50
N ILE A 18 -4.47 8.46 -16.62
CA ILE A 18 -5.37 7.31 -16.67
C ILE A 18 -6.78 7.78 -17.08
N GLU A 19 -7.67 6.83 -17.39
CA GLU A 19 -9.09 7.07 -17.62
C GLU A 19 -9.85 7.61 -16.39
N ASN A 20 -11.12 8.00 -16.61
CA ASN A 20 -11.99 8.69 -15.65
C ASN A 20 -11.44 10.02 -15.09
N GLY A 21 -10.50 10.64 -15.82
CA GLY A 21 -9.86 11.90 -15.46
C GLY A 21 -8.97 11.78 -14.22
N LEU A 22 -8.21 10.68 -14.10
CA LEU A 22 -7.30 10.43 -12.99
C LEU A 22 -5.84 10.50 -13.46
N THR A 23 -5.06 11.41 -12.91
CA THR A 23 -3.62 11.54 -13.18
C THR A 23 -2.83 10.98 -12.00
N LEU A 24 -1.81 10.15 -12.27
CA LEU A 24 -0.79 9.79 -11.29
C LEU A 24 0.33 10.84 -11.29
N LEU A 25 0.45 11.61 -10.22
CA LEU A 25 1.56 12.53 -10.00
C LEU A 25 2.75 11.80 -9.34
N PRO A 26 4.00 12.08 -9.74
CA PRO A 26 5.16 11.56 -9.03
C PRO A 26 5.29 12.17 -7.62
N ARG A 27 5.75 11.37 -6.64
CA ARG A 27 6.06 11.81 -5.27
C ARG A 27 7.19 10.99 -4.65
N VAL A 28 7.97 11.60 -3.78
CA VAL A 28 8.78 10.88 -2.78
C VAL A 28 8.16 11.11 -1.41
N ARG A 29 7.60 10.05 -0.82
CA ARG A 29 7.09 10.05 0.55
C ARG A 29 8.14 9.49 1.50
N LEU A 30 8.27 10.13 2.66
CA LEU A 30 8.99 9.62 3.82
C LEU A 30 8.03 9.48 4.99
N ASN A 31 8.09 8.34 5.67
CA ASN A 31 7.58 8.21 7.04
C ASN A 31 8.60 8.86 7.98
N LEU A 32 8.13 9.67 8.91
CA LEU A 32 8.94 10.32 9.92
C LEU A 32 8.55 9.80 11.31
N ALA A 33 9.55 9.49 12.14
CA ALA A 33 9.38 9.08 13.53
C ALA A 33 10.34 9.86 14.42
N VAL A 34 9.85 10.48 15.49
CA VAL A 34 10.64 11.35 16.36
C VAL A 34 10.80 10.70 17.71
N HIS A 35 12.01 10.25 18.01
CA HIS A 35 12.36 9.63 19.29
C HIS A 35 13.02 10.67 20.20
N PRO A 36 12.92 10.54 21.54
CA PRO A 36 13.70 11.39 22.43
C PRO A 36 15.18 10.99 22.39
N ALA A 37 16.10 11.94 22.57
CA ALA A 37 17.52 11.59 22.71
C ALA A 37 17.85 10.95 24.08
N SER A 38 16.97 11.11 25.08
CA SER A 38 17.05 10.43 26.37
C SER A 38 15.74 9.72 26.70
N PRO A 39 15.73 8.42 27.05
CA PRO A 39 14.49 7.66 27.28
C PRO A 39 13.66 8.16 28.49
N ALA A 40 14.22 8.99 29.37
CA ALA A 40 13.50 9.63 30.49
C ALA A 40 12.69 10.88 30.08
N GLN A 41 12.77 11.30 28.81
CA GLN A 41 12.20 12.54 28.31
C GLN A 41 10.71 12.40 27.95
N THR A 42 9.86 13.00 28.78
CA THR A 42 8.39 13.04 28.61
C THR A 42 7.86 14.36 28.06
N LYS A 43 8.75 15.32 27.73
CA LYS A 43 8.34 16.58 27.09
C LYS A 43 7.80 16.31 25.67
N PRO A 44 6.59 16.79 25.32
CA PRO A 44 6.07 16.66 23.97
C PRO A 44 6.92 17.48 22.97
N VAL A 45 6.92 17.04 21.72
CA VAL A 45 7.43 17.82 20.59
C VAL A 45 6.45 18.97 20.31
N ASP A 46 6.93 20.09 19.78
CA ASP A 46 6.10 21.14 19.19
C ASP A 46 6.02 20.91 17.67
N ASP A 47 4.82 20.61 17.14
CA ASP A 47 4.63 20.29 15.72
C ASP A 47 5.05 21.45 14.81
N TRP A 48 4.83 22.70 15.21
CA TRP A 48 5.16 23.85 14.38
C TRP A 48 6.68 24.06 14.32
N GLN A 49 7.36 23.96 15.46
CA GLN A 49 8.83 24.01 15.49
C GLN A 49 9.45 22.86 14.69
N LEU A 50 8.88 21.65 14.78
CA LEU A 50 9.34 20.49 14.02
C LEU A 50 9.10 20.66 12.51
N LYS A 51 7.86 20.98 12.08
CA LYS A 51 7.55 21.22 10.66
C LYS A 51 8.45 22.31 10.08
N ARG A 52 8.62 23.41 10.79
CA ARG A 52 9.50 24.51 10.36
C ARG A 52 10.97 24.07 10.26
N ALA A 53 11.51 23.38 11.26
CA ALA A 53 12.89 22.90 11.23
C ALA A 53 13.14 21.90 10.09
N LEU A 54 12.15 21.04 9.77
CA LEU A 54 12.21 20.15 8.61
C LEU A 54 12.22 20.96 7.30
N LEU A 55 11.34 21.94 7.13
CA LEU A 55 11.29 22.79 5.93
C LEU A 55 12.56 23.63 5.76
N ASP A 56 13.07 24.24 6.83
CA ASP A 56 14.33 24.99 6.82
C ASP A 56 15.53 24.07 6.52
N TYR A 57 15.51 22.79 6.95
CA TYR A 57 16.53 21.79 6.58
C TYR A 57 16.45 21.39 5.09
N LEU A 58 15.26 21.06 4.59
CA LEU A 58 15.04 20.68 3.18
C LEU A 58 15.41 21.81 2.21
N LYS A 59 15.25 23.07 2.65
CA LYS A 59 15.62 24.25 1.88
C LYS A 59 17.11 24.56 1.89
N ASN A 60 17.81 24.39 3.02
CA ASN A 60 19.15 24.96 3.23
C ASN A 60 20.27 23.92 3.46
N SER A 61 19.96 22.65 3.72
CA SER A 61 20.95 21.63 4.17
C SER A 61 21.12 20.42 3.23
N LEU A 62 20.25 20.29 2.23
CA LEU A 62 20.40 19.28 1.16
C LEU A 62 21.27 19.81 0.01
N SER A 63 21.77 18.91 -0.84
CA SER A 63 22.49 19.25 -2.08
C SER A 63 21.64 19.98 -3.13
N VAL A 64 20.32 19.94 -2.98
CA VAL A 64 19.33 20.65 -3.79
C VAL A 64 18.37 21.36 -2.82
N SER A 65 18.12 22.65 -3.03
CA SER A 65 17.15 23.39 -2.22
C SER A 65 15.73 23.00 -2.61
N LEU A 66 14.94 22.48 -1.66
CA LEU A 66 13.58 22.02 -1.91
C LEU A 66 12.54 22.96 -1.28
N ALA A 67 11.63 23.48 -2.09
CA ALA A 67 10.49 24.29 -1.64
C ALA A 67 9.26 23.40 -1.41
N VAL A 68 9.16 22.77 -0.24
CA VAL A 68 8.02 21.91 0.13
C VAL A 68 6.93 22.76 0.84
N PRO A 69 5.63 22.64 0.46
CA PRO A 69 4.53 23.29 1.18
C PRO A 69 4.32 22.73 2.59
N GLU A 70 3.84 23.55 3.53
CA GLU A 70 3.46 23.08 4.88
C GLU A 70 2.35 22.01 4.87
N GLU A 71 1.49 22.02 3.84
CA GLU A 71 0.44 21.02 3.60
C GLU A 71 1.00 19.62 3.29
N ASP A 72 2.20 19.55 2.69
CA ASP A 72 2.85 18.29 2.31
C ASP A 72 3.75 17.72 3.45
N VAL A 73 3.64 18.28 4.67
CA VAL A 73 4.31 17.80 5.89
C VAL A 73 3.26 17.51 6.98
N ASP A 74 2.85 16.25 7.13
CA ASP A 74 2.01 15.83 8.26
C ASP A 74 2.88 15.40 9.46
N VAL A 75 2.48 15.80 10.67
CA VAL A 75 3.14 15.53 11.95
C VAL A 75 2.05 15.40 13.01
N ARG A 76 2.05 14.29 13.75
CA ARG A 76 1.08 13.96 14.80
C ARG A 76 1.82 13.48 16.04
N ARG A 77 1.52 14.09 17.19
CA ARG A 77 2.08 13.68 18.50
C ARG A 77 1.35 12.44 18.99
N LEU A 78 2.09 11.48 19.55
CA LEU A 78 1.49 10.34 20.25
C LEU A 78 0.78 10.87 21.51
N LYS A 79 -0.55 10.71 21.59
CA LYS A 79 -1.36 11.39 22.62
C LYS A 79 -0.98 10.98 24.04
N ASP A 80 -0.71 9.69 24.25
CA ASP A 80 -0.67 9.09 25.58
C ASP A 80 0.75 8.75 26.06
N LEU A 81 1.58 9.80 26.21
CA LEU A 81 3.00 9.72 26.62
C LEU A 81 3.25 8.98 27.95
N LYS A 82 2.20 8.65 28.72
CA LYS A 82 2.25 7.87 29.96
C LYS A 82 2.11 6.35 29.77
N LYS A 83 1.51 5.90 28.66
CA LYS A 83 1.41 4.47 28.29
C LYS A 83 2.54 4.01 27.36
N ARG A 84 3.23 4.96 26.74
CA ARG A 84 4.31 4.79 25.76
C ARG A 84 5.40 3.82 26.25
N LYS A 85 5.75 2.80 25.45
CA LYS A 85 6.93 1.96 25.65
C LYS A 85 8.21 2.75 25.37
N ARG A 86 9.31 2.40 26.04
CA ARG A 86 10.60 3.13 26.03
C ARG A 86 11.06 3.59 24.63
N ASP A 87 10.85 2.75 23.62
CA ASP A 87 11.43 2.89 22.28
C ASP A 87 10.43 3.45 21.22
N GLU A 88 9.14 3.52 21.54
CA GLU A 88 8.10 4.10 20.65
C GLU A 88 8.38 5.60 20.37
N PRO A 89 7.95 6.16 19.22
CA PRO A 89 8.15 7.58 18.93
C PRO A 89 7.28 8.50 19.82
N LEU A 90 7.71 9.75 20.02
CA LEU A 90 6.92 10.84 20.62
C LEU A 90 5.98 11.50 19.61
N ALA A 91 6.37 11.50 18.34
CA ALA A 91 5.56 11.97 17.22
C ALA A 91 5.87 11.13 15.97
N SER A 92 4.85 10.89 15.16
CA SER A 92 4.98 10.25 13.83
C SER A 92 4.39 11.17 12.77
N GLY A 93 4.76 10.97 11.51
CA GLY A 93 4.31 11.85 10.44
C GLY A 93 4.68 11.32 9.06
N SER A 94 4.36 12.10 8.03
CA SER A 94 4.92 11.88 6.71
C SER A 94 5.18 13.18 5.96
N LEU A 95 6.36 13.25 5.35
CA LEU A 95 6.80 14.29 4.44
C LEU A 95 6.59 13.80 3.00
N VAL A 96 6.05 14.65 2.13
CA VAL A 96 5.89 14.37 0.70
C VAL A 96 6.61 15.42 -0.14
N ILE A 97 7.51 14.99 -1.02
CA ILE A 97 8.21 15.85 -1.96
C ILE A 97 7.68 15.57 -3.36
N ARG A 98 7.20 16.62 -4.03
CA ARG A 98 6.50 16.52 -5.34
C ARG A 98 7.20 17.27 -6.46
N ASP A 99 7.98 18.31 -6.15
CA ASP A 99 8.94 18.84 -7.11
C ASP A 99 10.14 17.89 -7.18
N LEU A 100 10.34 17.33 -8.36
CA LEU A 100 11.40 16.41 -8.73
C LEU A 100 12.09 16.88 -10.03
N GLY A 101 11.84 18.13 -10.45
CA GLY A 101 12.33 18.68 -11.72
C GLY A 101 13.85 18.71 -11.83
N PHE A 102 14.52 18.96 -10.70
CA PHE A 102 15.99 18.97 -10.58
C PHE A 102 16.66 17.65 -11.03
N LEU A 103 15.95 16.51 -10.99
CA LEU A 103 16.49 15.22 -11.46
C LEU A 103 16.69 15.18 -13.00
N LYS A 104 16.07 16.10 -13.75
CA LYS A 104 16.27 16.27 -15.20
C LYS A 104 17.55 17.05 -15.54
N GLU A 105 18.04 17.89 -14.63
CA GLU A 105 19.06 18.91 -14.93
C GLU A 105 20.50 18.48 -14.55
N THR A 106 20.68 17.29 -13.98
CA THR A 106 22.01 16.76 -13.64
C THR A 106 22.86 16.60 -14.90
N LYS A 107 23.87 17.47 -15.04
CA LYS A 107 24.75 17.66 -16.21
C LYS A 107 25.10 16.35 -16.94
N ARG A 108 25.03 16.40 -18.27
CA ARG A 108 25.49 15.35 -19.19
C ARG A 108 26.89 14.83 -18.81
N SER A 109 26.95 13.59 -18.32
CA SER A 109 28.15 12.76 -18.39
C SER A 109 28.40 12.43 -19.87
N SER A 110 29.59 12.76 -20.39
CA SER A 110 29.94 12.57 -21.80
C SER A 110 30.31 11.11 -22.13
N PHE A 111 29.59 10.14 -21.56
CA PHE A 111 29.97 8.73 -21.49
C PHE A 111 28.81 7.73 -21.63
N ASP A 112 27.56 8.20 -21.67
CA ASP A 112 26.37 7.32 -21.70
C ASP A 112 25.79 7.22 -23.13
N GLU A 113 26.32 6.31 -23.95
CA GLU A 113 25.76 6.01 -25.29
C GLU A 113 24.28 5.53 -25.22
N ASP A 114 23.88 4.94 -24.08
CA ASP A 114 22.50 4.56 -23.74
C ASP A 114 21.51 5.75 -23.80
N GLU A 115 21.95 7.00 -23.59
CA GLU A 115 21.08 8.19 -23.56
C GLU A 115 20.45 8.49 -24.93
N ALA A 116 20.95 7.89 -26.02
CA ALA A 116 20.39 8.01 -27.37
C ALA A 116 18.99 7.38 -27.54
N THR A 117 18.53 6.56 -26.58
CA THR A 117 17.20 5.94 -26.61
C THR A 117 16.29 6.45 -25.49
N LYS A 118 14.98 6.58 -25.76
CA LYS A 118 13.99 6.97 -24.74
C LYS A 118 13.97 6.01 -23.55
N GLU A 119 14.18 4.71 -23.79
CA GLU A 119 14.25 3.72 -22.71
C GLU A 119 15.52 3.85 -21.87
N GLY A 120 16.68 4.08 -22.48
CA GLY A 120 17.94 4.31 -21.78
C GLY A 120 17.84 5.56 -20.88
N ALA A 121 17.34 6.67 -21.43
CA ALA A 121 17.09 7.89 -20.66
C ALA A 121 16.15 7.66 -19.46
N VAL A 122 15.06 6.88 -19.61
CA VAL A 122 14.16 6.53 -18.51
C VAL A 122 14.88 5.66 -17.46
N ARG A 123 15.67 4.66 -17.85
CA ARG A 123 16.45 3.82 -16.92
C ARG A 123 17.50 4.63 -16.16
N ILE A 124 18.12 5.63 -16.80
CA ILE A 124 19.06 6.56 -16.14
C ILE A 124 18.31 7.43 -15.12
N LEU A 125 17.10 7.90 -15.42
CA LEU A 125 16.25 8.63 -14.48
C LEU A 125 15.73 7.75 -13.32
N GLU A 126 15.37 6.48 -13.58
CA GLU A 126 15.01 5.50 -12.53
C GLU A 126 16.18 5.28 -11.54
N LYS A 127 17.42 5.12 -12.04
CA LYS A 127 18.62 5.05 -11.19
C LYS A 127 18.82 6.33 -10.36
N LYS A 128 18.87 7.49 -11.01
CA LYS A 128 19.05 8.81 -10.34
C LYS A 128 17.98 9.05 -9.27
N TYR A 129 16.73 8.67 -9.53
CA TYR A 129 15.61 8.76 -8.59
C TYR A 129 15.80 7.85 -7.37
N THR A 130 16.15 6.58 -7.58
CA THR A 130 16.38 5.61 -6.49
C THR A 130 17.61 5.97 -5.65
N GLU A 131 18.70 6.43 -6.27
CA GLU A 131 19.89 6.95 -5.58
C GLU A 131 19.55 8.19 -4.75
N TRP A 132 18.78 9.14 -5.30
CA TRP A 132 18.37 10.34 -4.59
C TRP A 132 17.45 10.04 -3.39
N ARG A 133 16.53 9.08 -3.51
CA ARG A 133 15.72 8.59 -2.38
C ARG A 133 16.61 8.01 -1.28
N LYS A 134 17.62 7.20 -1.63
CA LYS A 134 18.58 6.60 -0.70
C LYS A 134 19.46 7.68 -0.03
N TYR A 135 19.89 8.71 -0.78
CA TYR A 135 20.59 9.89 -0.24
C TYR A 135 19.73 10.69 0.75
N LEU A 136 18.46 10.97 0.41
CA LEU A 136 17.55 11.75 1.25
C LEU A 136 17.27 11.04 2.59
N VAL A 137 17.01 9.73 2.54
CA VAL A 137 16.88 8.89 3.76
C VAL A 137 18.16 8.98 4.59
N GLY A 138 19.33 8.73 4.00
CA GLY A 138 20.63 8.81 4.69
C GLY A 138 21.06 10.21 5.15
N LYS A 139 20.29 11.26 4.83
CA LYS A 139 20.46 12.63 5.35
C LYS A 139 19.45 13.00 6.42
N MET A 140 18.25 12.42 6.41
CA MET A 140 17.19 12.70 7.37
C MET A 140 17.14 11.70 8.54
N ASP A 141 17.49 10.44 8.30
CA ASP A 141 17.58 9.45 9.36
C ASP A 141 18.76 9.76 10.30
N GLY A 142 18.48 9.77 11.59
CA GLY A 142 19.45 10.07 12.62
C GLY A 142 19.71 11.54 12.91
N LEU A 143 19.01 12.49 12.28
CA LEU A 143 19.16 13.92 12.58
C LEU A 143 18.85 14.22 14.06
N GLU A 144 19.80 14.84 14.76
CA GLU A 144 19.55 15.44 16.08
C GLU A 144 18.89 16.81 15.94
N LEU A 145 17.68 16.93 16.48
CA LEU A 145 16.92 18.17 16.55
C LEU A 145 16.92 18.69 17.99
N ASN A 146 17.12 19.99 18.20
CA ASN A 146 17.15 20.61 19.53
C ASN A 146 16.07 21.69 19.64
N PHE A 147 15.04 21.43 20.46
CA PHE A 147 13.93 22.36 20.70
C PHE A 147 13.89 22.71 22.19
N GLY A 148 13.98 24.00 22.54
CA GLY A 148 13.91 24.45 23.94
C GLY A 148 14.97 23.86 24.88
N GLY A 149 16.17 23.54 24.36
CA GLY A 149 17.25 22.88 25.11
C GLY A 149 17.07 21.37 25.27
N VAL A 150 16.16 20.76 24.51
CA VAL A 150 15.80 19.34 24.59
C VAL A 150 16.14 18.67 23.25
N LYS A 151 16.93 17.59 23.29
CA LYS A 151 17.33 16.84 22.09
C LYS A 151 16.30 15.77 21.71
N PHE A 152 16.10 15.62 20.42
CA PHE A 152 15.28 14.59 19.78
C PHE A 152 16.08 13.98 18.64
N LYS A 153 15.83 12.70 18.32
CA LYS A 153 16.41 12.02 17.16
C LYS A 153 15.29 11.75 16.15
N LEU A 154 15.40 12.32 14.96
CA LEU A 154 14.56 11.95 13.84
C LEU A 154 15.00 10.59 13.29
N SER A 155 14.03 9.74 12.95
CA SER A 155 14.21 8.64 12.00
C SER A 155 13.34 8.88 10.79
N ALA A 156 13.85 8.52 9.61
CA ALA A 156 13.18 8.73 8.33
C ALA A 156 13.29 7.46 7.48
N SER A 157 12.16 6.97 6.97
CA SER A 157 12.11 5.74 6.17
C SER A 157 11.16 5.87 4.99
N LEU A 158 11.41 5.09 3.93
CA LEU A 158 10.48 5.00 2.80
C LEU A 158 9.29 4.09 3.19
N PRO A 159 8.05 4.42 2.79
CA PRO A 159 6.95 3.46 2.84
C PRO A 159 7.26 2.24 1.98
N ALA A 160 7.00 1.03 2.49
CA ALA A 160 7.15 -0.21 1.72
C ALA A 160 6.30 -0.20 0.43
N SER A 161 5.13 0.44 0.47
CA SER A 161 4.24 0.66 -0.67
C SER A 161 4.80 1.59 -1.76
N ASP A 162 5.87 2.33 -1.49
CA ASP A 162 6.63 3.11 -2.47
C ASP A 162 7.97 2.45 -2.84
N ASP A 163 8.30 1.24 -2.33
CA ASP A 163 9.51 0.48 -2.68
C ASP A 163 9.20 -0.72 -3.58
N PHE A 164 9.31 -0.50 -4.89
CA PHE A 164 9.14 -1.52 -5.90
C PHE A 164 10.25 -2.59 -5.88
N GLU A 165 11.50 -2.23 -5.55
CA GLU A 165 12.62 -3.19 -5.50
C GLU A 165 12.46 -4.15 -4.31
N GLY A 166 12.10 -3.61 -3.15
CA GLY A 166 11.77 -4.36 -1.94
C GLY A 166 10.58 -5.29 -2.14
N MET A 167 9.43 -4.77 -2.61
CA MET A 167 8.26 -5.60 -2.89
C MET A 167 8.53 -6.69 -3.93
N LYS A 168 9.32 -6.40 -4.97
CA LYS A 168 9.73 -7.38 -5.98
C LYS A 168 10.50 -8.54 -5.36
N LYS A 169 11.50 -8.22 -4.54
CA LYS A 169 12.27 -9.22 -3.82
C LYS A 169 11.39 -10.06 -2.89
N GLU A 170 10.46 -9.44 -2.16
CA GLU A 170 9.53 -10.16 -1.28
C GLU A 170 8.68 -11.20 -2.03
N TRP A 171 8.12 -10.87 -3.21
CA TRP A 171 7.31 -11.86 -3.95
C TRP A 171 8.17 -12.95 -4.59
N GLU A 172 9.36 -12.61 -5.10
CA GLU A 172 10.30 -13.59 -5.66
C GLU A 172 10.79 -14.58 -4.59
N GLU A 173 11.10 -14.11 -3.38
CA GLU A 173 11.42 -14.97 -2.23
C GLU A 173 10.20 -15.80 -1.79
N HIS A 174 9.00 -15.20 -1.69
CA HIS A 174 7.79 -15.91 -1.28
C HIS A 174 7.51 -17.14 -2.15
N PHE A 175 7.53 -17.01 -3.49
CA PHE A 175 7.29 -18.15 -4.37
C PHE A 175 8.50 -19.11 -4.47
N ALA A 176 9.73 -18.63 -4.27
CA ALA A 176 10.91 -19.50 -4.20
C ALA A 176 10.92 -20.41 -2.95
N PHE A 177 10.37 -19.94 -1.82
CA PHE A 177 10.28 -20.73 -0.59
C PHE A 177 8.96 -21.49 -0.46
N SER A 178 7.82 -20.94 -0.89
CA SER A 178 6.53 -21.64 -0.91
C SER A 178 6.59 -22.95 -1.71
N ASN A 179 7.31 -22.96 -2.85
CA ASN A 179 7.53 -24.15 -3.67
C ASN A 179 8.46 -25.21 -3.06
N ARG A 180 9.00 -25.02 -1.83
CA ARG A 180 9.71 -26.08 -1.09
C ARG A 180 8.78 -26.95 -0.23
N GLY A 181 7.55 -26.51 0.01
CA GLY A 181 6.50 -27.36 0.54
C GLY A 181 6.00 -28.33 -0.54
N GLY A 182 5.90 -29.63 -0.20
CA GLY A 182 5.45 -30.65 -1.14
C GLY A 182 4.01 -30.43 -1.67
N TYR A 183 3.67 -31.15 -2.74
CA TYR A 183 2.33 -31.28 -3.35
C TYR A 183 1.84 -30.16 -4.29
N SER A 184 2.51 -29.00 -4.40
CA SER A 184 2.16 -28.00 -5.41
C SER A 184 2.66 -28.36 -6.82
N ARG A 185 1.89 -29.16 -7.59
CA ARG A 185 2.10 -29.40 -9.04
C ARG A 185 1.68 -28.19 -9.91
N GLY A 186 2.12 -27.00 -9.54
CA GLY A 186 2.01 -25.79 -10.36
C GLY A 186 3.35 -25.46 -11.03
N GLY A 187 3.32 -24.85 -12.22
CA GLY A 187 4.51 -24.19 -12.79
C GLY A 187 4.94 -22.97 -11.97
N ARG A 188 5.92 -22.20 -12.47
CA ARG A 188 6.32 -20.91 -11.88
C ARG A 188 5.08 -20.10 -11.50
N ARG A 189 4.87 -19.90 -10.20
CA ARG A 189 3.74 -19.16 -9.66
C ARG A 189 4.14 -17.69 -9.62
N GLU A 190 3.64 -16.94 -10.58
CA GLU A 190 3.88 -15.50 -10.70
C GLU A 190 2.69 -14.75 -10.09
N THR A 191 2.98 -13.64 -9.40
CA THR A 191 1.97 -12.73 -8.86
C THR A 191 1.23 -12.04 -10.00
N ASP A 192 -0.08 -12.19 -10.07
CA ASP A 192 -0.93 -11.49 -11.04
C ASP A 192 -1.92 -10.51 -10.40
N THR A 193 -1.91 -10.41 -9.06
CA THR A 193 -2.94 -9.69 -8.29
C THR A 193 -2.34 -8.56 -7.44
N ILE A 194 -2.80 -7.33 -7.68
CA ILE A 194 -2.43 -6.10 -6.95
C ILE A 194 -3.52 -5.76 -5.94
N VAL A 195 -3.11 -5.27 -4.77
CA VAL A 195 -3.98 -4.68 -3.75
C VAL A 195 -3.66 -3.19 -3.64
N LEU A 196 -4.67 -2.33 -3.73
CA LEU A 196 -4.58 -0.89 -3.57
C LEU A 196 -5.51 -0.44 -2.44
N ARG A 197 -4.96 0.25 -1.44
CA ARG A 197 -5.66 0.69 -0.22
C ARG A 197 -5.69 2.21 -0.10
N GLY A 198 -6.71 2.72 0.59
CA GLY A 198 -6.82 4.14 0.96
C GLY A 198 -7.20 5.11 -0.14
N VAL A 199 -7.61 4.66 -1.34
CA VAL A 199 -8.02 5.58 -2.41
C VAL A 199 -9.47 6.09 -2.21
N PRO A 200 -9.82 7.33 -2.62
CA PRO A 200 -11.13 7.91 -2.30
C PRO A 200 -12.29 7.24 -3.05
N SER A 201 -13.29 6.71 -2.33
CA SER A 201 -14.44 5.99 -2.89
C SER A 201 -15.16 6.75 -4.01
N ARG A 202 -15.32 8.07 -3.84
CA ARG A 202 -15.98 8.97 -4.81
C ARG A 202 -15.22 9.16 -6.13
N TRP A 203 -13.95 8.76 -6.23
CA TRP A 203 -13.22 8.80 -7.50
C TRP A 203 -13.52 7.60 -8.38
N PHE A 204 -13.89 6.48 -7.75
CA PHE A 204 -14.29 5.21 -8.36
C PHE A 204 -15.81 4.99 -8.40
N ALA A 205 -16.60 5.89 -7.81
CA ALA A 205 -18.06 5.87 -7.85
C ALA A 205 -18.64 6.39 -9.18
N GLU A 206 -19.85 5.94 -9.53
CA GLU A 206 -20.59 6.43 -10.69
C GLU A 206 -21.14 7.85 -10.46
N PRO A 207 -20.85 8.82 -11.36
CA PRO A 207 -21.27 10.20 -11.18
C PRO A 207 -22.77 10.35 -10.97
N ARG A 208 -23.16 11.02 -9.87
CA ARG A 208 -24.56 11.32 -9.47
C ARG A 208 -25.41 10.12 -9.06
N VAL A 209 -24.91 8.88 -9.13
CA VAL A 209 -25.69 7.66 -8.80
C VAL A 209 -25.37 7.12 -7.41
N SER A 210 -24.10 7.15 -6.98
CA SER A 210 -23.69 6.57 -5.70
C SER A 210 -22.50 7.29 -5.05
N SER A 211 -22.35 7.12 -3.74
CA SER A 211 -21.10 7.40 -3.00
C SER A 211 -20.17 6.18 -2.93
N LYS A 212 -20.72 4.97 -3.12
CA LYS A 212 -19.96 3.71 -3.11
C LYS A 212 -19.17 3.54 -4.40
N PRO A 213 -17.96 2.96 -4.35
CA PRO A 213 -17.14 2.75 -5.54
C PRO A 213 -17.78 1.69 -6.45
N SER A 214 -17.78 1.92 -7.76
CA SER A 214 -18.35 1.02 -8.76
C SER A 214 -17.29 0.07 -9.32
N MET A 215 -17.62 -1.22 -9.40
CA MET A 215 -16.77 -2.21 -10.08
C MET A 215 -16.57 -1.87 -11.56
N LEU A 216 -17.57 -1.30 -12.24
CA LEU A 216 -17.49 -0.96 -13.67
C LEU A 216 -16.51 0.19 -13.88
N VAL A 217 -16.69 1.30 -13.17
CA VAL A 217 -15.78 2.46 -13.22
C VAL A 217 -14.36 2.05 -12.84
N THR A 218 -14.19 1.19 -11.85
CA THR A 218 -12.88 0.70 -11.43
C THR A 218 -12.25 -0.21 -12.49
N HIS A 219 -13.03 -1.11 -13.10
CA HIS A 219 -12.56 -1.95 -14.21
C HIS A 219 -12.10 -1.09 -15.40
N THR A 220 -12.87 -0.07 -15.78
CA THR A 220 -12.48 0.91 -16.81
C THR A 220 -11.12 1.53 -16.48
N ILE A 221 -10.96 2.13 -15.29
CA ILE A 221 -9.72 2.78 -14.84
C ILE A 221 -8.52 1.82 -14.89
N PHE A 222 -8.66 0.55 -14.48
CA PHE A 222 -7.52 -0.38 -14.48
C PHE A 222 -7.29 -1.06 -15.84
N SER A 223 -8.29 -1.13 -16.71
CA SER A 223 -8.17 -1.74 -18.05
C SER A 223 -7.26 -0.95 -18.99
N THR A 224 -6.97 0.31 -18.67
CA THR A 224 -5.96 1.10 -19.39
C THR A 224 -4.59 0.45 -19.40
N PHE A 225 -4.24 -0.27 -18.34
CA PHE A 225 -2.90 -0.82 -18.14
C PHE A 225 -2.72 -2.23 -18.72
N GLY A 226 -3.80 -2.99 -18.88
CA GLY A 226 -3.73 -4.41 -19.21
C GLY A 226 -5.08 -5.12 -19.12
N SER A 227 -5.06 -6.41 -19.44
CA SER A 227 -6.28 -7.23 -19.40
C SER A 227 -6.57 -7.73 -17.99
N ILE A 228 -7.80 -7.56 -17.51
CA ILE A 228 -8.24 -7.90 -16.14
C ILE A 228 -8.96 -9.25 -16.15
N ARG A 229 -8.53 -10.19 -15.30
CA ARG A 229 -9.18 -11.49 -15.09
C ARG A 229 -10.26 -11.46 -14.02
N ASN A 230 -9.98 -10.83 -12.88
CA ASN A 230 -10.93 -10.64 -11.78
C ASN A 230 -10.69 -9.26 -11.14
N ILE A 231 -11.75 -8.65 -10.63
CA ILE A 231 -11.67 -7.39 -9.87
C ILE A 231 -12.60 -7.44 -8.66
N SER A 232 -12.16 -6.88 -7.55
CA SER A 232 -12.94 -6.73 -6.32
C SER A 232 -12.75 -5.32 -5.77
N VAL A 233 -13.83 -4.73 -5.26
CA VAL A 233 -13.87 -3.35 -4.78
C VAL A 233 -14.71 -3.31 -3.52
N ALA A 234 -14.12 -2.86 -2.41
CA ALA A 234 -14.74 -2.83 -1.09
C ALA A 234 -14.46 -1.50 -0.36
N GLU A 235 -15.21 -1.20 0.70
CA GLU A 235 -14.93 -0.07 1.59
C GLU A 235 -13.72 -0.40 2.48
N ASP A 236 -12.72 0.49 2.56
CA ASP A 236 -11.44 0.23 3.24
C ASP A 236 -11.49 0.70 4.70
N ASN A 237 -12.33 0.03 5.49
CA ASN A 237 -12.65 0.48 6.84
C ASN A 237 -11.45 0.45 7.80
N ASP A 238 -10.48 -0.44 7.58
CA ASP A 238 -9.27 -0.57 8.41
C ASP A 238 -8.12 0.33 7.95
N PHE A 239 -8.29 1.12 6.88
CA PHE A 239 -7.22 1.97 6.37
C PHE A 239 -6.83 3.04 7.39
N GLY A 240 -5.60 2.95 7.89
CA GLY A 240 -5.05 3.89 8.88
C GLY A 240 -5.48 3.66 10.33
N GLN A 241 -6.24 2.60 10.66
CA GLN A 241 -6.59 2.28 12.05
C GLN A 241 -5.36 1.97 12.93
N ASP A 242 -4.28 1.44 12.34
CA ASP A 242 -3.01 1.14 13.04
C ASP A 242 -2.23 2.39 13.53
N LYS A 243 -2.78 3.61 13.37
CA LYS A 243 -2.10 4.89 13.65
C LYS A 243 -2.95 5.80 14.55
N ASP A 244 -3.14 5.34 15.79
CA ASP A 244 -4.06 5.83 16.83
C ASP A 244 -5.56 5.69 16.46
N GLU A 245 -6.36 5.21 17.43
CA GLU A 245 -7.81 4.89 17.33
C GLU A 245 -8.72 6.09 16.95
N ASP A 246 -8.13 7.28 16.84
CA ASP A 246 -8.80 8.58 16.81
C ASP A 246 -8.32 9.43 15.61
N ALA A 247 -7.81 8.76 14.55
CA ALA A 247 -7.23 9.37 13.36
C ALA A 247 -8.25 9.95 12.35
N GLY A 248 -9.52 10.12 12.74
CA GLY A 248 -10.56 10.84 11.99
C GLY A 248 -10.98 10.22 10.64
N LEU A 249 -10.55 8.99 10.35
CA LEU A 249 -10.83 8.29 9.10
C LEU A 249 -12.25 7.72 9.09
N VAL A 250 -13.19 8.56 8.64
CA VAL A 250 -14.61 8.19 8.49
C VAL A 250 -14.73 7.00 7.53
N SER A 251 -15.19 5.87 8.06
CA SER A 251 -15.42 4.61 7.34
C SER A 251 -16.25 4.84 6.06
N GLY A 252 -15.88 4.15 4.98
CA GLY A 252 -16.51 4.29 3.66
C GLY A 252 -16.04 5.48 2.79
N LEU A 253 -15.26 6.45 3.32
CA LEU A 253 -14.65 7.50 2.47
C LEU A 253 -13.56 6.96 1.53
N HIS A 254 -12.90 5.88 1.92
CA HIS A 254 -11.84 5.21 1.14
C HIS A 254 -12.25 3.79 0.76
N CYS A 255 -11.70 3.29 -0.34
CA CYS A 255 -11.97 1.95 -0.86
C CYS A 255 -10.70 1.14 -1.12
N LYS A 256 -10.82 -0.17 -0.89
CA LYS A 256 -9.81 -1.20 -1.15
C LYS A 256 -10.16 -1.83 -2.50
N ILE A 257 -9.20 -1.78 -3.41
CA ILE A 257 -9.33 -2.32 -4.77
C ILE A 257 -8.36 -3.49 -4.89
N VAL A 258 -8.84 -4.63 -5.38
CA VAL A 258 -8.00 -5.81 -5.66
C VAL A 258 -8.20 -6.15 -7.14
N VAL A 259 -7.11 -6.16 -7.91
CA VAL A 259 -7.15 -6.35 -9.38
C VAL A 259 -6.23 -7.49 -9.76
N GLN A 260 -6.78 -8.52 -10.40
CA GLN A 260 -6.01 -9.62 -10.99
C GLN A 260 -5.91 -9.42 -12.50
N PHE A 261 -4.69 -9.33 -13.00
CA PHE A 261 -4.41 -9.23 -14.43
C PHE A 261 -4.30 -10.61 -15.09
N GLU A 262 -4.44 -10.67 -16.41
CA GLU A 262 -4.20 -11.89 -17.18
C GLU A 262 -2.71 -12.19 -17.41
N LYS A 263 -1.87 -11.14 -17.40
CA LYS A 263 -0.44 -11.20 -17.75
C LYS A 263 0.43 -10.63 -16.62
N PHE A 264 1.55 -11.30 -16.36
CA PHE A 264 2.57 -10.81 -15.41
C PHE A 264 3.18 -9.46 -15.82
N LYS A 265 3.37 -9.20 -17.12
CA LYS A 265 3.86 -7.90 -17.64
C LYS A 265 2.96 -6.74 -17.18
N ASP A 266 1.64 -6.92 -17.32
CA ASP A 266 0.63 -5.93 -16.98
C ASP A 266 0.66 -5.67 -15.45
N PHE A 267 0.66 -6.72 -14.62
CA PHE A 267 0.86 -6.64 -13.16
C PHE A 267 2.14 -5.88 -12.77
N HIS A 268 3.29 -6.28 -13.34
CA HIS A 268 4.60 -5.73 -13.02
C HIS A 268 4.68 -4.23 -13.36
N ASN A 269 4.16 -3.84 -14.52
CA ASN A 269 4.11 -2.45 -14.94
C ASN A 269 3.17 -1.61 -14.07
N VAL A 270 1.96 -2.08 -13.75
CA VAL A 270 1.03 -1.35 -12.86
C VAL A 270 1.65 -1.14 -11.49
N LEU A 271 2.25 -2.18 -10.90
CA LEU A 271 2.86 -2.09 -9.58
C LEU A 271 4.03 -1.10 -9.56
N ARG A 272 4.92 -1.12 -10.57
CA ARG A 272 5.98 -0.10 -10.75
C ARG A 272 5.41 1.30 -10.96
N VAL A 273 4.31 1.44 -11.68
CA VAL A 273 3.69 2.73 -12.00
C VAL A 273 2.97 3.35 -10.81
N LEU A 274 2.35 2.55 -9.94
CA LEU A 274 1.69 3.04 -8.73
C LEU A 274 2.69 3.39 -7.61
N CYS A 275 3.81 2.67 -7.49
CA CYS A 275 4.88 2.99 -6.53
C CYS A 275 5.41 4.41 -6.73
N GLY A 276 5.51 5.20 -5.65
CA GLY A 276 6.03 6.56 -5.71
C GLY A 276 5.15 7.53 -6.49
N ARG A 277 3.84 7.25 -6.62
CA ARG A 277 2.87 8.19 -7.21
C ARG A 277 1.65 8.43 -6.33
N SER A 278 1.09 9.63 -6.44
CA SER A 278 -0.18 10.06 -5.84
C SER A 278 -1.24 10.14 -6.92
N MET A 279 -2.49 9.84 -6.62
CA MET A 279 -3.59 10.02 -7.57
C MET A 279 -4.21 11.42 -7.41
N GLN A 280 -4.54 12.09 -8.51
CA GLN A 280 -5.31 13.33 -8.51
C GLN A 280 -6.42 13.25 -9.56
N LYS A 281 -7.65 13.66 -9.19
CA LYS A 281 -8.76 13.77 -10.15
C LYS A 281 -8.77 15.13 -10.83
N GLN A 282 -9.08 15.17 -12.13
CA GLN A 282 -9.20 16.41 -12.92
C GLN A 282 -10.18 17.38 -12.23
N GLY A 283 -9.77 18.64 -12.09
CA GLY A 283 -10.53 19.69 -11.39
C GLY A 283 -10.49 19.61 -9.85
N SER A 284 -9.96 18.52 -9.25
CA SER A 284 -9.73 18.41 -7.81
C SER A 284 -8.38 19.00 -7.42
N ARG A 285 -8.31 19.74 -6.31
CA ARG A 285 -7.04 20.08 -5.64
C ARG A 285 -6.54 18.96 -4.71
N LEU A 286 -7.43 18.10 -4.23
CA LEU A 286 -7.06 16.94 -3.41
C LEU A 286 -6.21 15.97 -4.24
N ARG A 287 -5.01 15.69 -3.73
CA ARG A 287 -4.14 14.57 -4.11
C ARG A 287 -4.37 13.46 -3.08
N ALA A 288 -4.63 12.24 -3.53
CA ALA A 288 -4.75 11.07 -2.67
C ALA A 288 -3.43 10.30 -2.68
N ASP A 289 -2.83 10.17 -1.49
CA ASP A 289 -1.79 9.18 -1.25
C ASP A 289 -2.44 7.86 -0.83
N TYR A 290 -1.91 6.76 -1.34
CA TYR A 290 -2.47 5.42 -1.23
C TYR A 290 -1.38 4.41 -0.86
N GLU A 291 -1.78 3.21 -0.44
CA GLU A 291 -0.86 2.11 -0.17
C GLU A 291 -1.05 0.99 -1.18
N VAL A 292 0.00 0.69 -1.95
CA VAL A 292 0.06 -0.43 -2.90
C VAL A 292 0.72 -1.63 -2.24
N SER A 293 0.20 -2.83 -2.50
CA SER A 293 0.88 -4.08 -2.22
C SER A 293 0.48 -5.16 -3.24
N TRP A 294 1.06 -6.35 -3.11
CA TRP A 294 0.71 -7.53 -3.89
C TRP A 294 0.00 -8.57 -3.02
N ASP A 295 -0.82 -9.42 -3.64
CA ASP A 295 -1.62 -10.44 -2.95
C ASP A 295 -0.77 -11.63 -2.47
N LYS A 296 -0.61 -11.76 -1.15
CA LYS A 296 0.16 -12.85 -0.51
C LYS A 296 -0.68 -14.11 -0.29
N ASP A 297 -2.02 -13.99 -0.23
CA ASP A 297 -2.94 -14.98 0.33
C ASP A 297 -3.87 -15.62 -0.74
N ASP A 298 -3.58 -15.36 -2.02
CA ASP A 298 -4.38 -15.76 -3.19
C ASP A 298 -5.88 -15.43 -3.03
N PHE A 299 -6.20 -14.16 -2.74
CA PHE A 299 -7.54 -13.64 -2.49
C PHE A 299 -8.61 -14.18 -3.47
N PHE A 300 -8.32 -14.20 -4.78
CA PHE A 300 -9.23 -14.70 -5.83
C PHE A 300 -9.29 -16.24 -5.99
N ARG A 301 -8.44 -17.00 -5.28
CA ARG A 301 -8.52 -18.47 -5.19
C ARG A 301 -9.20 -18.89 -3.89
N SER A 302 -8.80 -18.28 -2.77
CA SER A 302 -9.34 -18.53 -1.43
C SER A 302 -10.85 -18.18 -1.31
N SER A 303 -11.31 -17.19 -2.08
CA SER A 303 -12.74 -16.86 -2.24
C SER A 303 -13.53 -17.84 -3.13
N ARG A 304 -12.86 -18.67 -3.93
CA ARG A 304 -13.52 -19.72 -4.75
C ARG A 304 -13.77 -20.99 -3.94
N SER A 305 -12.86 -21.36 -3.03
CA SER A 305 -13.10 -22.47 -2.08
C SER A 305 -14.18 -22.11 -1.05
N GLN A 306 -14.14 -20.93 -0.45
CA GLN A 306 -15.18 -20.49 0.52
C GLN A 306 -16.61 -20.46 -0.04
N ASN A 307 -16.80 -20.35 -1.36
CA ASN A 307 -18.11 -20.44 -2.00
C ASN A 307 -18.52 -21.87 -2.41
N GLN A 308 -17.64 -22.86 -2.26
CA GLN A 308 -17.94 -24.29 -2.40
C GLN A 308 -18.26 -24.93 -1.04
N ASP A 309 -17.62 -24.47 0.05
CA ASP A 309 -17.85 -24.96 1.42
C ASP A 309 -19.11 -24.40 2.11
N LYS A 310 -20.18 -24.14 1.34
CA LYS A 310 -21.52 -23.85 1.87
C LYS A 310 -22.44 -25.06 1.67
N PRO A 311 -22.79 -25.80 2.73
CA PRO A 311 -23.84 -26.82 2.64
C PRO A 311 -25.15 -26.19 2.17
N LEU A 312 -25.87 -26.89 1.29
CA LEU A 312 -27.22 -26.51 0.90
C LEU A 312 -28.18 -26.84 2.04
N GLU A 313 -28.37 -25.91 2.98
CA GLU A 313 -29.49 -25.96 3.93
C GLU A 313 -30.81 -25.82 3.16
N GLN A 314 -31.36 -26.96 2.74
CA GLN A 314 -32.68 -27.00 2.12
C GLN A 314 -33.76 -26.73 3.18
N HIS A 315 -34.55 -25.71 2.89
CA HIS A 315 -35.56 -25.14 3.76
C HIS A 315 -36.62 -26.16 4.20
N ASP A 316 -36.92 -26.21 5.50
CA ASP A 316 -37.98 -27.06 6.05
C ASP A 316 -39.35 -26.79 5.40
N ARG A 317 -40.00 -27.88 4.97
CA ARG A 317 -41.45 -28.01 4.81
C ARG A 317 -41.85 -29.44 5.17
N GLY A 318 -42.28 -29.64 6.42
CA GLY A 318 -42.62 -30.95 6.94
C GLY A 318 -44.07 -31.37 6.69
N GLU A 319 -44.30 -32.68 6.67
CA GLU A 319 -45.55 -33.29 7.13
C GLU A 319 -45.28 -34.74 7.56
N ALA A 320 -46.06 -35.25 8.52
CA ALA A 320 -46.07 -36.65 8.95
C ALA A 320 -47.47 -36.98 9.48
N PRO A 321 -48.01 -38.19 9.22
CA PRO A 321 -48.12 -39.12 10.37
C PRO A 321 -48.22 -40.64 10.08
N ARG A 322 -47.65 -41.47 10.99
CA ARG A 322 -48.09 -42.86 11.37
C ARG A 322 -47.89 -43.96 10.28
N ARG A 323 -47.94 -45.29 10.52
CA ARG A 323 -47.82 -46.27 11.65
C ARG A 323 -47.69 -47.68 10.98
N HIS A 324 -47.24 -48.80 11.57
CA HIS A 324 -46.69 -49.15 12.89
C HIS A 324 -45.37 -49.95 12.67
N VAL A 325 -44.92 -51.10 13.24
CA VAL A 325 -45.33 -52.15 14.22
C VAL A 325 -44.06 -52.64 14.95
N SER A 326 -44.16 -53.23 16.15
CA SER A 326 -43.02 -53.75 16.94
C SER A 326 -42.91 -55.29 16.95
N ARG A 327 -41.70 -55.83 17.23
CA ARG A 327 -41.56 -57.15 17.91
C ARG A 327 -40.19 -57.38 18.59
N TYR A 328 -40.24 -57.48 19.92
CA TYR A 328 -39.45 -58.30 20.86
C TYR A 328 -37.90 -58.36 20.86
N ARG A 329 -37.35 -58.13 22.06
CA ARG A 329 -36.08 -58.66 22.63
C ARG A 329 -36.40 -60.00 23.36
N PRO A 330 -35.43 -60.87 23.76
CA PRO A 330 -34.57 -60.59 24.94
C PRO A 330 -33.11 -61.15 24.89
N GLU A 331 -32.25 -60.58 25.76
CA GLU A 331 -31.09 -61.16 26.50
C GLU A 331 -30.03 -62.07 25.79
N HIS A 332 -28.80 -62.27 26.28
CA HIS A 332 -28.07 -61.95 27.55
C HIS A 332 -26.72 -61.24 27.21
N SER A 333 -25.81 -60.79 28.09
CA SER A 333 -25.77 -60.39 29.52
C SER A 333 -24.55 -59.46 29.71
N TRP A 334 -24.47 -58.72 30.82
CA TRP A 334 -23.26 -58.01 31.27
C TRP A 334 -22.67 -58.69 32.52
N PRO A 335 -21.37 -58.53 32.80
CA PRO A 335 -21.04 -57.61 33.91
C PRO A 335 -19.81 -56.72 33.68
N LYS A 336 -19.73 -55.66 34.48
CA LYS A 336 -18.63 -54.68 34.53
C LYS A 336 -17.44 -55.21 35.33
N ARG A 337 -16.26 -54.63 35.14
CA ARG A 337 -15.30 -54.37 36.24
C ARG A 337 -14.67 -52.98 36.11
N PHE A 338 -14.17 -52.47 37.24
CA PHE A 338 -13.61 -51.12 37.39
C PHE A 338 -12.08 -51.12 37.23
N LYS A 339 -11.50 -49.92 37.28
CA LYS A 339 -10.05 -49.66 37.36
C LYS A 339 -9.35 -50.46 38.44
N GLU A 340 -8.05 -50.63 38.24
CA GLU A 340 -7.05 -50.09 39.18
C GLU A 340 -6.29 -48.98 38.44
#